data_AF-A0A849VHW1-F1
#
_entry.id   AF-A0A849VHW1-F1
#
_cell.length_a   1.000
_cell.length_b   1.000
_cell.length_c   1.000
_cell.angle_alpha   90.00
_cell.angle_beta   90.00
_cell.angle_gamma   90.00
#
_symmetry.space_group_name_H-M   'P 1'
#
loop_
_entity.id
_entity.type
_entity.pdbx_description
1 polymer ?
#
loop_
_entity_poly.entity_id
_entity_poly.type
_entity_poly.pdbx_seq_one_letter_code
_entity_poly.pdbx_strand_id
1 'polypeptide(L)'
;MTSIHTVIFDNFKTRFLWLFLLILPLFSMKIAANEKPQTLVLIGGALTTCSSLNPENCNNKGAPEGKTANQFVVDDKRIARVKALWPSPNLQHKNKVAAVLNKIAKQHSSAINKKALLWKWRDMDNALLSQLTDLEYYFVLDMLEKPILNEQGSRIQEQVNIQNNRERASNDIVNFIKASAKVAQSSPRLLAITASSRDPYESADFYEGLLSQTVKQAQWLALTPALAKAITTGQCNKLDEIRQQTMRLFNRENVYADRTDAEQALCEKGVKHLVEMIELSTGIMFNGGDQSLTRQVMFDEKGQAYPWTRAILNRPLLIGTSAGTAVQSGGKNQFGQVPMISNGSSKQALKSGAHAQAAPSARCIEDCQQGLVADALTYQSEGGLGTFSLGVLDTHFSERNRSLRLAVLLNETDQRHGFGVDETTALAVIKSSSGQVLTVLGKYGVVHIKSLSKQQFSYSYWPSGALIEQKQHDFLLSARTLQNALPDIKVPALPDQRFTNVLENTKLRSLTQAMCLAKQKQAQAQQGEFNFIFQADEHTRFLRINKSQVGCAIENLKISFLNNN
;
A
#
# COMPACT_ATOMS: atom_id res chain seq x y z
N MET A 1 67.02 28.56 35.15
CA MET A 1 67.43 29.95 35.42
C MET A 1 66.31 30.85 34.90
N THR A 2 65.35 31.24 35.74
CA THR A 2 65.34 32.52 36.52
C THR A 2 65.47 33.73 35.59
N SER A 3 64.66 34.78 35.61
CA SER A 3 63.58 35.24 36.48
C SER A 3 63.02 36.55 35.87
N ILE A 4 61.71 36.80 36.03
CA ILE A 4 61.08 38.01 36.65
C ILE A 4 61.49 39.41 36.09
N HIS A 5 60.59 40.06 35.33
CA HIS A 5 59.76 41.26 35.67
C HIS A 5 60.50 42.62 35.75
N THR A 6 60.25 43.57 34.84
CA THR A 6 59.18 44.62 34.82
C THR A 6 59.77 45.98 35.21
N VAL A 7 59.71 47.00 34.35
CA VAL A 7 59.52 48.41 34.76
C VAL A 7 58.78 49.17 33.64
N ILE A 8 57.75 49.89 34.08
CA ILE A 8 56.81 50.79 33.41
C ILE A 8 57.36 52.23 33.45
N PHE A 9 56.97 53.09 32.50
CA PHE A 9 56.78 54.57 32.54
C PHE A 9 56.98 55.11 31.10
N ASP A 10 56.25 56.06 30.51
CA ASP A 10 55.16 56.94 30.91
C ASP A 10 54.59 57.66 29.66
N ASN A 11 53.44 58.31 29.83
CA ASN A 11 52.94 59.52 29.16
C ASN A 11 52.13 59.47 27.83
N PHE A 12 50.80 59.47 28.04
CA PHE A 12 49.85 60.56 27.73
C PHE A 12 49.95 61.29 26.38
N LYS A 13 48.93 61.10 25.51
CA LYS A 13 47.98 62.18 25.15
C LYS A 13 46.77 61.70 24.31
N THR A 14 45.59 62.08 24.81
CA THR A 14 44.34 62.48 24.10
C THR A 14 43.43 61.47 23.39
N ARG A 15 42.31 61.17 24.08
CA ARG A 15 40.90 61.29 23.68
C ARG A 15 40.46 60.72 22.32
N PHE A 16 39.67 59.64 22.35
CA PHE A 16 38.25 59.65 21.95
C PHE A 16 37.56 58.34 22.40
N LEU A 17 36.34 58.45 22.94
CA LEU A 17 35.43 57.34 23.22
C LEU A 17 35.15 56.53 21.94
N TRP A 18 34.88 55.24 22.05
CA TRP A 18 33.57 54.61 21.77
C TRP A 18 33.69 53.08 21.86
N LEU A 19 32.79 52.47 22.63
CA LEU A 19 32.62 51.03 22.77
C LEU A 19 32.43 50.36 21.40
N PHE A 20 33.16 49.28 21.13
CA PHE A 20 32.75 48.25 20.17
C PHE A 20 32.83 46.88 20.83
N LEU A 21 31.67 46.38 21.26
CA LEU A 21 31.42 44.95 21.43
C LEU A 21 31.55 44.30 20.04
N LEU A 22 32.59 43.49 19.83
CA LEU A 22 32.66 42.57 18.71
C LEU A 22 31.94 41.28 19.10
N ILE A 23 30.66 41.23 18.75
CA ILE A 23 29.86 40.00 18.67
C ILE A 23 30.44 39.16 17.53
N LEU A 24 31.13 38.07 17.87
CA LEU A 24 31.47 37.00 16.93
C LEU A 24 30.16 36.34 16.48
N PRO A 25 29.80 36.32 15.18
CA PRO A 25 28.69 35.52 14.73
C PRO A 25 29.14 34.05 14.77
N LEU A 26 28.56 33.28 15.68
CA LEU A 26 28.51 31.83 15.60
C LEU A 26 27.83 31.47 14.28
N PHE A 27 28.63 31.23 13.24
CA PHE A 27 28.18 30.54 12.04
C PHE A 27 27.82 29.11 12.45
N SER A 28 26.56 28.91 12.82
CA SER A 28 25.95 27.59 12.91
C SER A 28 25.94 26.99 11.50
N MET A 29 27.00 26.28 11.14
CA MET A 29 26.95 25.32 10.04
C MET A 29 25.85 24.32 10.39
N LYS A 30 24.65 24.52 9.82
CA LYS A 30 23.66 23.45 9.75
C LYS A 30 24.33 22.32 8.97
N ILE A 31 24.71 21.28 9.69
CA ILE A 31 25.01 19.98 9.11
C ILE A 31 23.70 19.55 8.44
N ALA A 32 23.56 19.83 7.14
CA ALA A 32 22.55 19.18 6.34
C ALA A 32 22.91 17.70 6.38
N ALA A 33 22.14 16.92 7.14
CA ALA A 33 22.19 15.47 7.03
C ALA A 33 22.03 15.15 5.53
N ASN A 34 23.05 14.55 4.93
CA ASN A 34 23.07 14.24 3.51
C ASN A 34 21.98 13.19 3.27
N GLU A 35 20.77 13.62 2.92
CA GLU A 35 19.65 12.73 2.65
C GLU A 35 20.06 11.78 1.53
N LYS A 36 20.08 10.48 1.83
CA LYS A 36 20.44 9.46 0.84
C LYS A 36 19.41 9.52 -0.29
N PRO A 37 19.85 9.60 -1.57
CA PRO A 37 18.94 9.53 -2.70
C PRO A 37 18.06 8.28 -2.60
N GLN A 38 16.75 8.46 -2.73
CA GLN A 38 15.78 7.37 -2.63
C GLN A 38 14.58 7.66 -3.53
N THR A 39 14.14 6.64 -4.26
CA THR A 39 12.92 6.67 -5.05
C THR A 39 11.86 5.78 -4.39
N LEU A 40 10.68 6.34 -4.15
CA LEU A 40 9.49 5.59 -3.78
C LEU A 40 8.59 5.46 -5.01
N VAL A 41 8.08 4.26 -5.29
CA VAL A 41 7.07 4.03 -6.32
C VAL A 41 5.80 3.52 -5.63
N LEU A 42 4.84 4.41 -5.43
CA LEU A 42 3.64 4.19 -4.62
C LEU A 42 2.47 3.88 -5.56
N ILE A 43 2.23 2.60 -5.86
CA ILE A 43 1.18 2.14 -6.77
C ILE A 43 -0.15 2.02 -6.01
N GLY A 44 -1.23 2.56 -6.55
CA GLY A 44 -2.55 2.55 -5.91
C GLY A 44 -3.22 1.19 -5.86
N GLY A 45 -2.66 0.17 -6.48
CA GLY A 45 -3.24 -1.18 -6.56
C GLY A 45 -3.81 -1.50 -7.94
N ALA A 46 -4.33 -2.73 -8.07
CA ALA A 46 -4.85 -3.27 -9.33
C ALA A 46 -3.93 -2.92 -10.53
N LEU A 47 -2.64 -3.24 -10.39
CA LEU A 47 -1.69 -3.11 -11.50
C LEU A 47 -2.05 -4.17 -12.54
N THR A 48 -2.91 -3.79 -13.49
CA THR A 48 -3.48 -4.67 -14.52
C THR A 48 -2.35 -5.32 -15.32
N THR A 49 -2.01 -6.55 -14.95
CA THR A 49 -0.86 -7.28 -15.45
C THR A 49 -1.33 -8.63 -15.98
N CYS A 50 -0.96 -8.92 -17.21
CA CYS A 50 -1.16 -10.20 -17.87
C CYS A 50 -0.34 -11.27 -17.16
N SER A 51 -1.04 -12.26 -16.63
CA SER A 51 -0.45 -13.44 -16.04
C SER A 51 -1.28 -14.68 -16.33
N SER A 52 -0.73 -15.86 -16.08
CA SER A 52 -1.44 -17.12 -16.26
C SER A 52 -2.66 -17.24 -15.32
N LEU A 53 -2.65 -16.57 -14.16
CA LEU A 53 -3.80 -16.50 -13.23
C LEU A 53 -4.80 -15.38 -13.57
N ASN A 54 -4.41 -14.37 -14.34
CA ASN A 54 -5.25 -13.23 -14.71
C ASN A 54 -5.28 -13.04 -16.24
N PRO A 55 -5.80 -14.02 -17.00
CA PRO A 55 -5.81 -13.98 -18.46
C PRO A 55 -6.64 -12.81 -19.03
N GLU A 56 -7.61 -12.28 -18.29
CA GLU A 56 -8.41 -11.12 -18.67
C GLU A 56 -7.60 -9.83 -18.80
N ASN A 57 -6.42 -9.77 -18.16
CA ASN A 57 -5.47 -8.67 -18.27
C ASN A 57 -4.54 -8.79 -19.49
N CYS A 58 -4.63 -9.90 -20.23
CA CYS A 58 -3.84 -10.14 -21.43
C CYS A 58 -4.53 -9.59 -22.68
N ASN A 59 -3.73 -9.13 -23.63
CA ASN A 59 -4.20 -8.73 -24.95
C ASN A 59 -4.48 -9.97 -25.83
N ASN A 60 -4.81 -9.75 -27.09
CA ASN A 60 -5.16 -10.79 -28.06
C ASN A 60 -4.02 -11.78 -28.38
N LYS A 61 -2.81 -11.60 -27.86
CA LYS A 61 -1.70 -12.56 -27.96
C LYS A 61 -1.77 -13.68 -26.92
N GLY A 62 -2.77 -13.67 -26.04
CA GLY A 62 -3.02 -14.73 -25.06
C GLY A 62 -2.22 -14.59 -23.76
N ALA A 63 -2.63 -15.37 -22.77
CA ALA A 63 -1.97 -15.48 -21.48
C ALA A 63 -0.74 -16.40 -21.56
N PRO A 64 0.30 -16.16 -20.74
CA PRO A 64 1.43 -17.08 -20.66
C PRO A 64 0.98 -18.43 -20.10
N GLU A 65 1.63 -19.51 -20.54
CA GLU A 65 1.41 -20.85 -19.98
C GLU A 65 1.91 -20.91 -18.55
N GLY A 66 1.11 -21.45 -17.63
CA GLY A 66 1.43 -21.52 -16.22
C GLY A 66 0.24 -21.91 -15.36
N LYS A 67 0.32 -21.65 -14.05
CA LYS A 67 -0.77 -21.91 -13.11
C LYS A 67 -1.97 -21.00 -13.45
N THR A 68 -3.15 -21.59 -13.63
CA THR A 68 -4.38 -20.86 -14.03
C THR A 68 -5.44 -20.72 -12.93
N ALA A 69 -5.34 -21.51 -11.87
CA ALA A 69 -6.11 -21.38 -10.63
C ALA A 69 -5.47 -22.22 -9.53
N ASN A 70 -5.71 -21.89 -8.26
CA ASN A 70 -5.49 -22.86 -7.17
C ASN A 70 -6.49 -24.02 -7.32
N GLN A 71 -6.05 -25.22 -6.98
CA GLN A 71 -6.85 -26.43 -7.06
C GLN A 71 -7.10 -27.02 -5.68
N PHE A 72 -8.34 -27.45 -5.47
CA PHE A 72 -8.82 -28.03 -4.22
C PHE A 72 -9.39 -29.42 -4.52
N VAL A 73 -9.09 -30.36 -3.64
CA VAL A 73 -9.63 -31.73 -3.71
C VAL A 73 -10.36 -32.01 -2.41
N VAL A 74 -11.58 -32.51 -2.53
CA VAL A 74 -12.40 -32.93 -1.39
C VAL A 74 -12.52 -34.44 -1.47
N ASP A 75 -11.65 -35.15 -0.74
CA ASP A 75 -11.57 -36.61 -0.69
C ASP A 75 -11.50 -37.12 0.75
N ASP A 76 -11.70 -38.42 0.94
CA ASP A 76 -11.74 -39.04 2.28
C ASP A 76 -10.43 -38.80 3.06
N LYS A 77 -9.28 -38.78 2.38
CA LYS A 77 -7.97 -38.56 3.00
C LYS A 77 -7.88 -37.15 3.60
N ARG A 78 -8.26 -36.13 2.83
CA ARG A 78 -8.23 -34.72 3.27
C ARG A 78 -9.30 -34.44 4.32
N ILE A 79 -10.49 -35.02 4.18
CA ILE A 79 -11.55 -34.91 5.19
C ILE A 79 -11.09 -35.52 6.51
N ALA A 80 -10.44 -36.69 6.49
CA ALA A 80 -9.86 -37.29 7.68
C ALA A 80 -8.80 -36.38 8.33
N ARG A 81 -7.92 -35.77 7.52
CA ARG A 81 -6.92 -34.81 8.01
C ARG A 81 -7.54 -33.55 8.63
N VAL A 82 -8.57 -32.98 7.99
CA VAL A 82 -9.34 -31.85 8.52
C VAL A 82 -9.96 -32.19 9.88
N LYS A 83 -10.52 -33.39 10.04
CA LYS A 83 -11.08 -33.85 11.32
C LYS A 83 -10.02 -34.05 12.40
N ALA A 84 -8.85 -34.60 12.03
CA ALA A 84 -7.77 -34.90 12.96
C ALA A 84 -7.08 -33.63 13.48
N LEU A 85 -6.88 -32.64 12.60
CA LEU A 85 -6.11 -31.43 12.89
C LEU A 85 -6.98 -30.19 13.11
N TRP A 86 -8.26 -30.37 13.42
CA TRP A 86 -9.22 -29.27 13.55
C TRP A 86 -8.71 -28.17 14.50
N PRO A 87 -8.72 -26.89 14.10
CA PRO A 87 -7.91 -25.86 14.74
C PRO A 87 -8.61 -25.17 15.93
N SER A 88 -9.84 -25.57 16.26
CA SER A 88 -10.67 -24.91 17.28
C SER A 88 -11.26 -25.92 18.27
N PRO A 89 -11.67 -25.49 19.47
CA PRO A 89 -12.39 -26.37 20.39
C PRO A 89 -13.83 -26.67 19.94
N ASN A 90 -14.33 -26.04 18.86
CA ASN A 90 -15.71 -26.20 18.41
C ASN A 90 -15.91 -27.52 17.63
N LEU A 91 -16.12 -28.60 18.38
CA LEU A 91 -16.35 -29.94 17.83
C LEU A 91 -17.64 -30.03 17.01
N GLN A 92 -18.62 -29.16 17.26
CA GLN A 92 -19.84 -29.10 16.47
C GLN A 92 -19.55 -28.59 15.05
N HIS A 93 -18.79 -27.50 14.91
CA HIS A 93 -18.33 -27.00 13.62
C HIS A 93 -17.52 -28.08 12.89
N LYS A 94 -16.57 -28.72 13.59
CA LYS A 94 -15.77 -29.83 13.03
C LYS A 94 -16.64 -30.91 12.37
N ASN A 95 -17.63 -31.40 13.10
CA ASN A 95 -18.48 -32.49 12.62
C ASN A 95 -19.40 -32.04 11.47
N LYS A 96 -19.98 -30.84 11.56
CA LYS A 96 -20.82 -30.27 10.49
C LYS A 96 -20.02 -30.03 9.21
N VAL A 97 -18.81 -29.46 9.32
CA VAL A 97 -17.89 -29.26 8.20
C VAL A 97 -17.56 -30.58 7.54
N ALA A 98 -17.16 -31.59 8.31
CA ALA A 98 -16.88 -32.91 7.75
C ALA A 98 -18.09 -33.51 7.03
N ALA A 99 -19.30 -33.33 7.56
CA ALA A 99 -20.52 -33.78 6.90
C ALA A 99 -20.78 -33.07 5.55
N VAL A 100 -20.56 -31.74 5.48
CA VAL A 100 -20.64 -30.98 4.22
C VAL A 100 -19.58 -31.45 3.24
N LEU A 101 -18.32 -31.57 3.66
CA LEU A 101 -17.24 -32.03 2.79
C LEU A 101 -17.48 -33.45 2.25
N ASN A 102 -18.01 -34.36 3.07
CA ASN A 102 -18.40 -35.70 2.62
C ASN A 102 -19.49 -35.66 1.54
N LYS A 103 -20.46 -34.74 1.65
CA LYS A 103 -21.48 -34.56 0.61
C LYS A 103 -20.85 -34.00 -0.68
N ILE A 104 -19.93 -33.05 -0.58
CA ILE A 104 -19.19 -32.50 -1.73
C ILE A 104 -18.37 -33.61 -2.41
N ALA A 105 -17.61 -34.40 -1.65
CA ALA A 105 -16.78 -35.49 -2.16
C ALA A 105 -17.60 -36.53 -2.96
N LYS A 106 -18.82 -36.85 -2.50
CA LYS A 106 -19.73 -37.77 -3.20
C LYS A 106 -20.23 -37.24 -4.55
N GLN A 107 -20.37 -35.92 -4.68
CA GLN A 107 -20.87 -35.28 -5.90
C GLN A 107 -19.75 -34.89 -6.87
N HIS A 108 -18.53 -34.70 -6.35
CA HIS A 108 -17.39 -34.19 -7.09
C HIS A 108 -16.10 -34.84 -6.58
N SER A 109 -15.56 -35.77 -7.37
CA SER A 109 -14.30 -36.46 -7.07
C SER A 109 -13.07 -35.81 -7.72
N SER A 110 -13.26 -34.85 -8.62
CA SER A 110 -12.18 -34.16 -9.34
C SER A 110 -11.76 -32.86 -8.66
N ALA A 111 -10.55 -32.38 -9.00
CA ALA A 111 -10.06 -31.11 -8.52
C ALA A 111 -10.91 -29.94 -9.03
N ILE A 112 -11.22 -29.01 -8.15
CA ILE A 112 -12.02 -27.81 -8.44
C ILE A 112 -11.28 -26.55 -8.00
N ASN A 113 -11.61 -25.40 -8.58
CA ASN A 113 -11.06 -24.13 -8.13
C ASN A 113 -11.79 -23.60 -6.87
N LYS A 114 -11.20 -22.61 -6.20
CA LYS A 114 -11.74 -22.01 -4.97
C LYS A 114 -13.18 -21.53 -5.11
N LYS A 115 -13.51 -20.88 -6.23
CA LYS A 115 -14.86 -20.37 -6.49
C LYS A 115 -15.86 -21.53 -6.53
N ALA A 116 -15.58 -22.57 -7.31
CA ALA A 116 -16.42 -23.75 -7.40
C ALA A 116 -16.60 -24.43 -6.04
N LEU A 117 -15.52 -24.59 -5.26
CA LEU A 117 -15.59 -25.15 -3.90
C LEU A 117 -16.54 -24.34 -3.00
N LEU A 118 -16.38 -23.01 -2.95
CA LEU A 118 -17.20 -22.15 -2.11
C LEU A 118 -18.66 -22.11 -2.55
N TRP A 119 -18.93 -22.14 -3.86
CA TRP A 119 -20.29 -22.26 -4.38
C TRP A 119 -20.95 -23.58 -3.96
N LYS A 120 -20.23 -24.70 -4.12
CA LYS A 120 -20.73 -26.01 -3.69
C LYS A 120 -21.00 -26.08 -2.19
N TRP A 121 -20.11 -25.51 -1.39
CA TRP A 121 -20.35 -25.42 0.05
C TRP A 121 -21.60 -24.60 0.33
N ARG A 122 -21.73 -23.42 -0.26
CA ARG A 122 -22.86 -22.52 -0.04
C ARG A 122 -24.20 -23.18 -0.38
N ASP A 123 -24.26 -23.91 -1.48
CA ASP A 123 -25.47 -24.65 -1.90
C ASP A 123 -25.84 -25.74 -0.88
N MET A 124 -24.87 -26.29 -0.16
CA MET A 124 -25.10 -27.31 0.86
C MET A 124 -25.44 -26.73 2.24
N ASP A 125 -24.70 -25.70 2.68
CA ASP A 125 -24.86 -25.08 4.00
C ASP A 125 -24.23 -23.68 4.06
N ASN A 126 -24.93 -22.68 3.54
CA ASN A 126 -24.52 -21.27 3.63
C ASN A 126 -24.45 -20.74 5.07
N ALA A 127 -25.32 -21.25 5.95
CA ALA A 127 -25.39 -20.82 7.34
C ALA A 127 -24.10 -21.22 8.09
N LEU A 128 -23.68 -22.48 7.95
CA LEU A 128 -22.41 -22.96 8.50
C LEU A 128 -21.23 -22.15 7.95
N LEU A 129 -21.16 -21.96 6.63
CA LEU A 129 -20.06 -21.24 5.98
C LEU A 129 -19.87 -19.83 6.54
N SER A 130 -20.97 -19.14 6.82
CA SER A 130 -20.98 -17.79 7.41
C SER A 130 -20.63 -17.81 8.91
N GLN A 131 -20.97 -18.87 9.63
CA GLN A 131 -20.71 -19.01 11.08
C GLN A 131 -19.28 -19.43 11.43
N LEU A 132 -18.53 -20.01 10.47
CA LEU A 132 -17.14 -20.38 10.71
C LEU A 132 -16.29 -19.16 11.08
N THR A 133 -15.49 -19.29 12.13
CA THR A 133 -14.45 -18.30 12.45
C THR A 133 -13.42 -18.22 11.31
N ASP A 134 -12.64 -17.15 11.24
CA ASP A 134 -11.56 -17.03 10.24
C ASP A 134 -10.56 -18.16 10.32
N LEU A 135 -10.20 -18.56 11.54
CA LEU A 135 -9.31 -19.68 11.78
C LEU A 135 -9.87 -20.97 11.14
N GLU A 136 -11.13 -21.30 11.40
CA GLU A 136 -11.76 -22.51 10.87
C GLU A 136 -11.94 -22.45 9.35
N TYR A 137 -12.40 -21.32 8.82
CA TYR A 137 -12.64 -21.13 7.38
C TYR A 137 -11.33 -21.27 6.58
N TYR A 138 -10.29 -20.54 6.97
CA TYR A 138 -9.03 -20.59 6.25
C TYR A 138 -8.30 -21.92 6.45
N PHE A 139 -8.39 -22.52 7.65
CA PHE A 139 -7.88 -23.87 7.86
C PHE A 139 -8.48 -24.88 6.88
N VAL A 140 -9.82 -24.91 6.74
CA VAL A 140 -10.44 -25.88 5.84
C VAL A 140 -9.99 -25.66 4.39
N LEU A 141 -9.95 -24.41 3.93
CA LEU A 141 -9.47 -24.12 2.57
C LEU A 141 -8.02 -24.57 2.36
N ASP A 142 -7.13 -24.24 3.29
CA ASP A 142 -5.71 -24.60 3.20
C ASP A 142 -5.48 -26.11 3.16
N MET A 143 -6.24 -26.86 3.97
CA MET A 143 -6.13 -28.30 4.09
C MET A 143 -6.68 -29.06 2.87
N LEU A 144 -7.61 -28.43 2.13
CA LEU A 144 -8.19 -28.97 0.90
C LEU A 144 -7.39 -28.63 -0.35
N GLU A 145 -6.55 -27.59 -0.31
CA GLU A 145 -5.70 -27.21 -1.42
C GLU A 145 -4.67 -28.32 -1.74
N LYS A 146 -4.38 -28.49 -3.04
CA LYS A 146 -3.36 -29.42 -3.53
C LYS A 146 -2.25 -28.68 -4.28
N PRO A 147 -1.01 -29.22 -4.27
CA PRO A 147 0.01 -28.75 -5.19
C PRO A 147 -0.41 -29.00 -6.63
N ILE A 148 0.02 -28.11 -7.52
CA ILE A 148 -0.16 -28.22 -8.97
C ILE A 148 1.21 -28.50 -9.56
N LEU A 149 1.42 -29.71 -10.05
CA LEU A 149 2.70 -30.21 -10.49
C LEU A 149 2.67 -30.53 -11.98
N ASN A 150 3.81 -30.39 -12.66
CA ASN A 150 4.01 -30.91 -14.01
C ASN A 150 4.29 -32.42 -13.99
N GLU A 151 4.53 -33.01 -15.17
CA GLU A 151 4.82 -34.44 -15.31
C GLU A 151 6.09 -34.89 -14.57
N GLN A 152 7.05 -33.97 -14.38
CA GLN A 152 8.29 -34.21 -13.64
C GLN A 152 8.13 -34.00 -12.13
N GLY A 153 6.91 -33.74 -11.63
CA GLY A 153 6.64 -33.50 -10.21
C GLY A 153 7.06 -32.11 -9.71
N SER A 154 7.46 -31.19 -10.59
CA SER A 154 7.82 -29.82 -10.23
C SER A 154 6.59 -28.92 -10.19
N ARG A 155 6.55 -27.96 -9.25
CA ARG A 155 5.42 -27.05 -9.10
C ARG A 155 5.25 -26.16 -10.33
N ILE A 156 4.04 -26.13 -10.88
CA ILE A 156 3.66 -25.18 -11.93
C ILE A 156 3.43 -23.81 -11.26
N GLN A 157 4.21 -22.82 -11.71
CA GLN A 157 4.19 -21.46 -11.18
C GLN A 157 3.24 -20.57 -11.97
N GLU A 158 2.76 -19.50 -11.34
CA GLU A 158 2.16 -18.39 -12.08
C GLU A 158 3.23 -17.73 -12.97
N GLN A 159 2.88 -17.42 -14.21
CA GLN A 159 3.78 -16.74 -15.15
C GLN A 159 3.25 -15.34 -15.48
N VAL A 160 4.14 -14.34 -15.54
CA VAL A 160 3.81 -12.94 -15.87
C VAL A 160 4.39 -12.58 -17.23
N ASN A 161 3.61 -11.88 -18.07
CA ASN A 161 4.07 -11.38 -19.36
C ASN A 161 3.59 -9.95 -19.62
N ILE A 162 4.42 -8.97 -19.27
CA ILE A 162 4.07 -7.54 -19.44
C ILE A 162 3.98 -7.10 -20.91
N GLN A 163 4.61 -7.82 -21.85
CA GLN A 163 4.50 -7.52 -23.29
C GLN A 163 3.08 -7.79 -23.80
N ASN A 164 2.38 -8.69 -23.14
CA ASN A 164 0.99 -9.04 -23.45
C ASN A 164 -0.01 -8.28 -22.59
N ASN A 165 0.40 -7.28 -21.79
CA ASN A 165 -0.55 -6.46 -21.03
C ASN A 165 -1.57 -5.79 -21.97
N ARG A 166 -2.85 -5.92 -21.63
CA ARG A 166 -3.94 -5.19 -22.27
C ARG A 166 -3.89 -3.71 -21.90
N GLU A 167 -3.57 -3.41 -20.64
CA GLU A 167 -3.45 -2.06 -20.13
C GLU A 167 -2.00 -1.56 -20.26
N ARG A 168 -1.76 -0.66 -21.22
CA ARG A 168 -0.42 -0.14 -21.48
C ARG A 168 0.10 0.75 -20.35
N ALA A 169 -0.79 1.43 -19.62
CA ALA A 169 -0.41 2.28 -18.50
C ALA A 169 0.30 1.50 -17.37
N SER A 170 -0.02 0.21 -17.19
CA SER A 170 0.72 -0.66 -16.27
C SER A 170 2.19 -0.82 -16.69
N ASN A 171 2.45 -0.89 -17.99
CA ASN A 171 3.81 -1.02 -18.52
C ASN A 171 4.64 0.23 -18.24
N ASP A 172 4.03 1.42 -18.24
CA ASP A 172 4.73 2.67 -17.93
C ASP A 172 5.27 2.67 -16.50
N ILE A 173 4.48 2.17 -15.54
CA ILE A 173 4.91 2.01 -14.14
C ILE A 173 6.05 1.00 -14.04
N VAL A 174 5.92 -0.16 -14.69
CA VAL A 174 6.95 -1.22 -14.67
C VAL A 174 8.25 -0.75 -15.34
N ASN A 175 8.14 0.00 -16.44
CA ASN A 175 9.29 0.62 -17.11
C ASN A 175 9.95 1.68 -16.24
N PHE A 176 9.18 2.45 -15.48
CA PHE A 176 9.72 3.41 -14.52
C PHE A 176 10.48 2.72 -13.39
N ILE A 177 9.98 1.60 -12.86
CA ILE A 177 10.69 0.75 -11.88
C ILE A 177 12.03 0.29 -12.46
N LYS A 178 12.01 -0.26 -13.69
CA LYS A 178 13.21 -0.70 -14.40
C LYS A 178 14.23 0.43 -14.57
N ALA A 179 13.78 1.61 -14.99
CA ALA A 179 14.65 2.77 -15.18
C ALA A 179 15.24 3.24 -13.85
N SER A 180 14.41 3.36 -12.81
CA SER A 180 14.83 3.77 -11.46
C SER A 180 15.87 2.82 -10.87
N ALA A 181 15.66 1.51 -11.03
CA ALA A 181 16.61 0.50 -10.57
C ALA A 181 17.97 0.64 -11.28
N LYS A 182 17.97 0.86 -12.60
CA LYS A 182 19.20 1.06 -13.39
C LYS A 182 19.95 2.35 -13.06
N VAL A 183 19.23 3.42 -12.73
CA VAL A 183 19.82 4.68 -12.27
C VAL A 183 20.51 4.47 -10.92
N ALA A 184 19.89 3.71 -10.02
CA ALA A 184 20.48 3.42 -8.71
C ALA A 184 21.70 2.49 -8.79
N GLN A 185 21.70 1.50 -9.71
CA GLN A 185 22.80 0.55 -9.86
C GLN A 185 22.86 -0.03 -11.28
N SER A 186 24.07 -0.22 -11.81
CA SER A 186 24.30 -0.73 -13.18
C SER A 186 23.78 -2.17 -13.40
N SER A 187 23.96 -3.04 -12.41
CA SER A 187 23.40 -4.40 -12.37
C SER A 187 22.44 -4.52 -11.18
N PRO A 188 21.19 -4.03 -11.32
CA PRO A 188 20.28 -3.94 -10.20
C PRO A 188 19.74 -5.30 -9.76
N ARG A 189 19.54 -5.44 -8.44
CA ARG A 189 18.88 -6.57 -7.80
C ARG A 189 17.62 -6.11 -7.09
N LEU A 190 16.47 -6.72 -7.40
CA LEU A 190 15.19 -6.38 -6.78
C LEU A 190 14.65 -7.58 -5.99
N LEU A 191 14.13 -7.30 -4.80
CA LEU A 191 13.49 -8.30 -3.93
C LEU A 191 11.98 -8.06 -3.86
N ALA A 192 11.17 -9.11 -3.98
CA ALA A 192 9.74 -9.05 -3.66
C ALA A 192 9.50 -9.59 -2.25
N ILE A 193 8.83 -8.80 -1.40
CA ILE A 193 8.29 -9.21 -0.10
C ILE A 193 6.78 -9.29 -0.22
N THR A 194 6.22 -10.48 0.02
CA THR A 194 4.79 -10.75 -0.12
C THR A 194 4.02 -10.77 1.19
N ALA A 195 4.59 -10.18 2.25
CA ALA A 195 4.05 -10.21 3.61
C ALA A 195 2.71 -9.48 3.80
N SER A 196 2.25 -8.66 2.84
CA SER A 196 0.89 -8.11 2.91
C SER A 196 -0.17 -9.17 2.62
N SER A 197 0.18 -10.29 2.00
CA SER A 197 -0.76 -11.38 1.76
C SER A 197 -0.92 -12.24 2.99
N ARG A 198 -2.15 -12.71 3.23
CA ARG A 198 -2.42 -13.75 4.23
C ARG A 198 -1.66 -15.04 3.92
N ASP A 199 -1.52 -15.39 2.64
CA ASP A 199 -0.62 -16.42 2.14
C ASP A 199 0.51 -15.78 1.30
N PRO A 200 1.70 -15.53 1.88
CA PRO A 200 2.83 -14.96 1.16
C PRO A 200 3.38 -15.89 0.06
N TYR A 201 3.21 -17.21 0.18
CA TYR A 201 3.74 -18.18 -0.78
C TYR A 201 2.91 -18.19 -2.06
N GLU A 202 1.59 -18.10 -1.94
CA GLU A 202 0.66 -18.06 -3.08
C GLU A 202 0.97 -16.89 -4.02
N SER A 203 1.28 -15.71 -3.48
CA SER A 203 1.52 -14.49 -4.28
C SER A 203 2.97 -14.32 -4.74
N ALA A 204 3.91 -15.16 -4.26
CA ALA A 204 5.34 -15.03 -4.55
C ALA A 204 5.64 -15.07 -6.06
N ASP A 205 5.05 -16.01 -6.78
CA ASP A 205 5.28 -16.21 -8.21
C ASP A 205 4.94 -14.95 -9.04
N PHE A 206 3.80 -14.31 -8.76
CA PHE A 206 3.38 -13.10 -9.46
C PHE A 206 4.42 -11.98 -9.31
N TYR A 207 4.82 -11.66 -8.07
CA TYR A 207 5.69 -10.52 -7.81
C TYR A 207 7.14 -10.79 -8.23
N GLU A 208 7.63 -12.00 -8.05
CA GLU A 208 8.94 -12.41 -8.58
C GLU A 208 8.94 -12.38 -10.12
N GLY A 209 7.89 -12.92 -10.75
CA GLY A 209 7.70 -12.88 -12.19
C GLY A 209 7.63 -11.45 -12.73
N LEU A 210 6.86 -10.57 -12.08
CA LEU A 210 6.76 -9.15 -12.44
C LEU A 210 8.11 -8.43 -12.37
N LEU A 211 8.86 -8.60 -11.29
CA LEU A 211 10.19 -8.00 -11.14
C LEU A 211 11.20 -8.58 -12.14
N SER A 212 11.09 -9.87 -12.48
CA SER A 212 11.95 -10.51 -13.49
C SER A 212 11.78 -9.93 -14.88
N GLN A 213 10.63 -9.29 -15.18
CA GLN A 213 10.43 -8.53 -16.42
C GLN A 213 11.20 -7.20 -16.43
N THR A 214 11.67 -6.72 -15.27
CA THR A 214 12.39 -5.45 -15.12
C THR A 214 13.90 -5.62 -15.09
N VAL A 215 14.40 -6.57 -14.30
CA VAL A 215 15.82 -6.79 -14.01
C VAL A 215 16.17 -8.26 -14.09
N LYS A 216 17.44 -8.57 -14.40
CA LYS A 216 17.91 -9.97 -14.44
C LYS A 216 17.97 -10.64 -13.07
N GLN A 217 18.24 -9.87 -12.02
CA GLN A 217 18.34 -10.37 -10.65
C GLN A 217 17.09 -9.96 -9.86
N ALA A 218 15.98 -10.64 -10.10
CA ALA A 218 14.77 -10.52 -9.31
C ALA A 218 14.59 -11.80 -8.51
N GLN A 219 14.18 -11.69 -7.24
CA GLN A 219 13.89 -12.85 -6.42
C GLN A 219 12.81 -12.54 -5.39
N TRP A 220 12.02 -13.55 -5.04
CA TRP A 220 11.20 -13.49 -3.84
C TRP A 220 12.08 -13.61 -2.58
N LEU A 221 11.90 -12.69 -1.64
CA LEU A 221 12.50 -12.79 -0.32
C LEU A 221 11.46 -13.41 0.62
N ALA A 222 11.78 -14.58 1.17
CA ALA A 222 10.91 -15.37 2.05
C ALA A 222 10.70 -14.74 3.45
N LEU A 223 10.61 -13.41 3.53
CA LEU A 223 10.39 -12.67 4.76
C LEU A 223 8.90 -12.69 5.13
N THR A 224 8.51 -13.73 5.86
CA THR A 224 7.16 -13.89 6.42
C THR A 224 7.14 -13.56 7.92
N PRO A 225 5.96 -13.37 8.54
CA PRO A 225 5.85 -13.24 10.00
C PRO A 225 6.41 -14.46 10.75
N ALA A 226 6.24 -15.66 10.20
CA ALA A 226 6.79 -16.88 10.79
C ALA A 226 8.32 -16.90 10.75
N LEU A 227 8.92 -16.54 9.60
CA LEU A 227 10.37 -16.39 9.49
C LEU A 227 10.88 -15.35 10.49
N ALA A 228 10.24 -14.18 10.54
CA ALA A 228 10.66 -13.08 11.41
C ALA A 228 10.75 -13.51 12.88
N LYS A 229 9.75 -14.27 13.37
CA LYS A 229 9.74 -14.83 14.72
C LYS A 229 10.76 -15.95 14.89
N ALA A 230 10.83 -16.90 13.96
CA ALA A 230 11.71 -18.07 14.07
C ALA A 230 13.19 -17.69 14.03
N ILE A 231 13.60 -16.83 13.09
CA ILE A 231 15.00 -16.43 12.88
C ILE A 231 15.55 -15.60 14.04
N THR A 232 14.70 -14.79 14.68
CA THR A 232 15.11 -13.93 15.81
C THR A 232 15.08 -14.66 17.15
N THR A 233 14.34 -15.75 17.26
CA THR A 233 14.28 -16.59 18.47
C THR A 233 15.10 -17.87 18.38
N GLY A 234 15.77 -18.11 17.24
CA GLY A 234 16.58 -19.31 17.01
C GLY A 234 15.75 -20.60 16.87
N GLN A 235 14.48 -20.50 16.48
CA GLN A 235 13.52 -21.61 16.40
C GLN A 235 13.21 -22.02 14.95
N CYS A 236 14.22 -22.01 14.07
CA CYS A 236 14.05 -22.37 12.66
C CYS A 236 13.56 -23.82 12.46
N ASN A 237 13.86 -24.73 13.38
CA ASN A 237 13.33 -26.10 13.34
C ASN A 237 11.83 -26.21 13.63
N LYS A 238 11.19 -25.13 14.12
CA LYS A 238 9.75 -25.05 14.43
C LYS A 238 8.99 -24.14 13.48
N LEU A 239 9.57 -23.82 12.32
CA LEU A 239 9.02 -22.81 11.42
C LEU A 239 7.58 -23.13 11.00
N ASP A 240 7.23 -24.41 10.80
CA ASP A 240 5.85 -24.80 10.48
C ASP A 240 4.87 -24.59 11.64
N GLU A 241 5.26 -24.97 12.86
CA GLU A 241 4.44 -24.71 14.06
C GLU A 241 4.22 -23.20 14.25
N ILE A 242 5.28 -22.40 14.11
CA ILE A 242 5.23 -20.94 14.23
C ILE A 242 4.35 -20.34 13.14
N ARG A 243 4.42 -20.85 11.90
CA ARG A 243 3.54 -20.42 10.79
C ARG A 243 2.07 -20.63 11.13
N GLN A 244 1.73 -21.80 11.67
CA GLN A 244 0.35 -22.09 12.08
C GLN A 244 -0.12 -21.17 13.22
N GLN A 245 0.75 -20.90 14.20
CA GLN A 245 0.44 -20.06 15.36
C GLN A 245 0.33 -18.56 15.01
N THR A 246 1.33 -18.02 14.31
CA THR A 246 1.43 -16.58 14.03
C THR A 246 0.60 -16.17 12.82
N MET A 247 0.58 -16.99 11.76
CA MET A 247 -0.06 -16.62 10.49
C MET A 247 -1.41 -17.31 10.27
N ARG A 248 -1.77 -18.31 11.09
CA ARG A 248 -2.98 -19.15 10.89
C ARG A 248 -3.03 -19.71 9.47
N LEU A 249 -1.88 -20.19 9.00
CA LEU A 249 -1.64 -20.65 7.65
C LEU A 249 -1.13 -22.10 7.70
N PHE A 250 -1.81 -22.99 7.00
CA PHE A 250 -1.65 -24.44 7.16
C PHE A 250 -1.27 -25.12 5.84
N ASN A 251 -0.68 -26.31 5.92
CA ASN A 251 -0.47 -27.20 4.77
C ASN A 251 0.36 -26.58 3.63
N ARG A 252 1.17 -25.54 3.91
CA ARG A 252 1.97 -24.85 2.89
C ARG A 252 3.17 -25.66 2.46
N GLU A 253 3.71 -26.47 3.36
CA GLU A 253 4.79 -27.43 3.10
C GLU A 253 4.40 -28.45 2.02
N ASN A 254 3.10 -28.74 1.85
CA ASN A 254 2.62 -29.65 0.81
C ASN A 254 2.21 -28.93 -0.48
N VAL A 255 1.78 -27.66 -0.40
CA VAL A 255 1.26 -26.91 -1.56
C VAL A 255 2.38 -26.11 -2.27
N TYR A 256 3.30 -25.54 -1.50
CA TYR A 256 4.40 -24.67 -1.93
C TYR A 256 5.74 -25.11 -1.32
N ALA A 257 6.05 -26.41 -1.41
CA ALA A 257 7.24 -27.02 -0.82
C ALA A 257 8.53 -26.26 -1.15
N ASP A 258 8.72 -25.89 -2.41
CA ASP A 258 9.86 -25.09 -2.90
C ASP A 258 10.02 -23.75 -2.16
N ARG A 259 8.89 -23.11 -1.82
CA ARG A 259 8.89 -21.81 -1.13
C ARG A 259 9.09 -21.96 0.37
N THR A 260 8.50 -22.98 0.99
CA THR A 260 8.74 -23.27 2.42
C THR A 260 10.17 -23.74 2.67
N ASP A 261 10.76 -24.48 1.74
CA ASP A 261 12.17 -24.90 1.81
C ASP A 261 13.11 -23.69 1.68
N ALA A 262 12.80 -22.75 0.78
CA ALA A 262 13.55 -21.50 0.66
C ALA A 262 13.47 -20.63 1.93
N GLU A 263 12.30 -20.60 2.58
CA GLU A 263 12.12 -19.93 3.88
C GLU A 263 12.93 -20.60 4.99
N GLN A 264 12.88 -21.93 5.08
CA GLN A 264 13.65 -22.72 6.04
C GLN A 264 15.16 -22.46 5.87
N ALA A 265 15.66 -22.54 4.63
CA ALA A 265 17.05 -22.29 4.31
C ALA A 265 17.50 -20.85 4.65
N LEU A 266 16.62 -19.86 4.45
CA LEU A 266 16.91 -18.48 4.86
C LEU A 266 16.97 -18.35 6.39
N CYS A 267 16.07 -19.02 7.11
CA CYS A 267 16.07 -19.05 8.58
C CYS A 267 17.38 -19.59 9.13
N GLU A 268 17.83 -20.75 8.61
CA GLU A 268 19.05 -21.43 9.05
C GLU A 268 20.32 -20.62 8.82
N LYS A 269 20.36 -19.78 7.77
CA LYS A 269 21.47 -18.85 7.51
C LYS A 269 21.50 -17.66 8.48
N GLY A 270 20.40 -17.40 9.19
CA GLY A 270 20.32 -16.43 10.27
C GLY A 270 20.23 -14.96 9.84
N VAL A 271 20.01 -14.11 10.84
CA VAL A 271 19.71 -12.67 10.68
C VAL A 271 20.80 -11.94 9.90
N LYS A 272 22.08 -12.24 10.14
CA LYS A 272 23.19 -11.57 9.46
C LYS A 272 23.13 -11.77 7.95
N HIS A 273 22.88 -13.00 7.50
CA HIS A 273 22.76 -13.31 6.08
C HIS A 273 21.56 -12.60 5.44
N LEU A 274 20.41 -12.56 6.13
CA LEU A 274 19.23 -11.84 5.66
C LEU A 274 19.52 -10.34 5.48
N VAL A 275 20.18 -9.71 6.45
CA VAL A 275 20.60 -8.30 6.35
C VAL A 275 21.54 -8.09 5.16
N GLU A 276 22.56 -8.95 4.98
CA GLU A 276 23.49 -8.87 3.84
C GLU A 276 22.77 -9.01 2.49
N MET A 277 21.83 -9.97 2.37
CA MET A 277 21.02 -10.14 1.16
C MET A 277 20.22 -8.88 0.82
N ILE A 278 19.64 -8.24 1.83
CA ILE A 278 18.91 -6.98 1.69
C ILE A 278 19.87 -5.85 1.30
N GLU A 279 21.03 -5.75 1.94
CA GLU A 279 22.02 -4.71 1.67
C GLU A 279 22.65 -4.80 0.28
N LEU A 280 22.72 -6.00 -0.29
CA LEU A 280 23.15 -6.23 -1.69
C LEU A 280 22.04 -5.96 -2.71
N SER A 281 20.80 -5.76 -2.29
CA SER A 281 19.70 -5.41 -3.19
C SER A 281 19.65 -3.90 -3.48
N THR A 282 19.26 -3.56 -4.70
CA THR A 282 19.01 -2.19 -5.14
C THR A 282 17.65 -1.68 -4.68
N GLY A 283 16.66 -2.57 -4.60
CA GLY A 283 15.30 -2.18 -4.23
C GLY A 283 14.42 -3.32 -3.78
N ILE A 284 13.33 -2.95 -3.11
CA ILE A 284 12.38 -3.86 -2.49
C ILE A 284 10.97 -3.48 -2.93
N MET A 285 10.19 -4.49 -3.31
CA MET A 285 8.78 -4.37 -3.62
C MET A 285 7.92 -5.03 -2.53
N PHE A 286 6.94 -4.30 -2.01
CA PHE A 286 5.91 -4.79 -1.11
C PHE A 286 4.60 -4.99 -1.86
N ASN A 287 4.02 -6.18 -1.73
CA ASN A 287 2.79 -6.55 -2.40
C ASN A 287 1.52 -5.90 -1.79
N GLY A 288 0.41 -6.06 -2.52
CA GLY A 288 -0.93 -5.76 -2.02
C GLY A 288 -1.48 -6.83 -1.07
N GLY A 289 -2.55 -6.49 -0.35
CA GLY A 289 -3.14 -7.34 0.69
C GLY A 289 -3.59 -6.50 1.89
N ASP A 290 -3.11 -6.84 3.08
CA ASP A 290 -3.30 -6.10 4.33
C ASP A 290 -1.96 -5.53 4.83
N GLN A 291 -1.88 -4.20 4.89
CA GLN A 291 -0.71 -3.43 5.31
C GLN A 291 -0.30 -3.73 6.76
N SER A 292 -1.24 -4.17 7.60
CA SER A 292 -0.98 -4.58 8.99
C SER A 292 -0.11 -5.82 9.06
N LEU A 293 -0.19 -6.72 8.06
CA LEU A 293 0.64 -7.93 8.00
C LEU A 293 2.08 -7.60 7.61
N THR A 294 2.31 -6.65 6.70
CA THR A 294 3.68 -6.18 6.40
C THR A 294 4.35 -5.55 7.63
N ARG A 295 3.60 -4.91 8.53
CA ARG A 295 4.19 -4.42 9.80
C ARG A 295 4.73 -5.57 10.67
N GLN A 296 4.11 -6.74 10.66
CA GLN A 296 4.53 -7.89 11.48
C GLN A 296 5.89 -8.48 11.06
N VAL A 297 6.38 -8.15 9.86
CA VAL A 297 7.74 -8.56 9.43
C VAL A 297 8.78 -7.45 9.64
N MET A 298 8.35 -6.27 10.06
CA MET A 298 9.21 -5.10 10.26
C MET A 298 9.35 -4.73 11.73
N PHE A 299 8.32 -5.04 12.53
CA PHE A 299 8.26 -4.75 13.96
C PHE A 299 7.76 -5.99 14.72
N ASP A 300 8.30 -6.20 15.92
CA ASP A 300 7.83 -7.22 16.84
C ASP A 300 6.52 -6.82 17.55
N GLU A 301 6.00 -7.71 18.39
CA GLU A 301 4.77 -7.50 19.17
C GLU A 301 4.86 -6.31 20.15
N LYS A 302 6.08 -5.84 20.47
CA LYS A 302 6.33 -4.66 21.32
C LYS A 302 6.54 -3.39 20.49
N GLY A 303 6.40 -3.47 19.16
CA GLY A 303 6.64 -2.37 18.23
C GLY A 303 8.13 -2.07 17.99
N GLN A 304 9.04 -2.94 18.42
CA GLN A 304 10.47 -2.78 18.18
C GLN A 304 10.83 -3.26 16.78
N ALA A 305 11.66 -2.48 16.08
CA ALA A 305 12.08 -2.84 14.73
C ALA A 305 12.96 -4.09 14.74
N TYR A 306 12.68 -5.03 13.83
CA TYR A 306 13.56 -6.16 13.59
C TYR A 306 14.91 -5.72 12.99
N PRO A 307 16.00 -6.50 13.12
CA PRO A 307 17.35 -6.09 12.72
C PRO A 307 17.49 -5.69 11.24
N TRP A 308 16.69 -6.29 10.34
CA TRP A 308 16.72 -5.97 8.90
C TRP A 308 15.89 -4.75 8.52
N THR A 309 15.03 -4.23 9.40
CA THR A 309 14.12 -3.13 9.09
C THR A 309 14.90 -1.91 8.59
N ARG A 310 15.99 -1.54 9.25
CA ARG A 310 16.81 -0.40 8.80
C ARG A 310 17.47 -0.65 7.43
N ALA A 311 17.90 -1.88 7.16
CA ALA A 311 18.51 -2.25 5.88
C ALA A 311 17.51 -2.12 4.72
N ILE A 312 16.26 -2.54 4.95
CA ILE A 312 15.13 -2.38 4.02
C ILE A 312 14.83 -0.90 3.77
N LEU A 313 14.61 -0.11 4.83
CA LEU A 313 14.23 1.30 4.71
C LEU A 313 15.31 2.16 4.00
N ASN A 314 16.56 1.72 4.02
CA ASN A 314 17.69 2.38 3.38
C ASN A 314 17.90 2.00 1.91
N ARG A 315 17.06 1.13 1.33
CA ARG A 315 17.20 0.76 -0.08
C ARG A 315 16.96 1.98 -0.99
N PRO A 316 17.77 2.16 -2.05
CA PRO A 316 17.60 3.24 -3.02
C PRO A 316 16.21 3.26 -3.69
N LEU A 317 15.58 2.10 -3.86
CA LEU A 317 14.27 1.98 -4.49
C LEU A 317 13.31 1.17 -3.61
N LEU A 318 12.21 1.80 -3.20
CA LEU A 318 11.11 1.12 -2.51
C LEU A 318 9.84 1.21 -3.35
N ILE A 319 9.21 0.06 -3.57
CA ILE A 319 8.03 -0.08 -4.43
C ILE A 319 6.91 -0.63 -3.57
N GLY A 320 5.75 -0.01 -3.61
CA GLY A 320 4.55 -0.47 -2.94
C GLY A 320 3.41 -0.62 -3.93
N THR A 321 2.53 -1.61 -3.72
CA THR A 321 1.24 -1.66 -4.40
C THR A 321 0.12 -1.92 -3.41
N SER A 322 -0.98 -1.16 -3.49
CA SER A 322 -2.11 -1.30 -2.56
C SER A 322 -1.65 -1.21 -1.09
N ALA A 323 -1.81 -2.27 -0.29
CA ALA A 323 -1.24 -2.36 1.06
C ALA A 323 0.26 -2.02 1.15
N GLY A 324 1.07 -2.48 0.19
CA GLY A 324 2.49 -2.16 0.13
C GLY A 324 2.80 -0.67 -0.08
N THR A 325 1.83 0.10 -0.60
CA THR A 325 1.86 1.58 -0.64
C THR A 325 1.37 2.17 0.67
N ALA A 326 0.22 1.70 1.17
CA ALA A 326 -0.37 2.22 2.42
C ALA A 326 0.62 2.12 3.59
N VAL A 327 1.34 0.99 3.68
CA VAL A 327 2.34 0.74 4.73
C VAL A 327 3.53 1.69 4.67
N GLN A 328 3.79 2.39 3.56
CA GLN A 328 4.87 3.38 3.49
C GLN A 328 4.57 4.63 4.35
N SER A 329 3.29 4.89 4.66
CA SER A 329 2.87 5.95 5.58
C SER A 329 3.53 5.77 6.94
N GLY A 330 3.90 6.85 7.61
CA GLY A 330 4.46 6.79 8.96
C GLY A 330 5.53 7.85 9.20
N GLY A 331 6.26 7.67 10.29
CA GLY A 331 7.26 8.64 10.72
C GLY A 331 6.62 9.92 11.23
N LYS A 332 7.46 10.94 11.46
CA LYS A 332 7.04 12.24 11.97
C LYS A 332 7.20 13.31 10.90
N ASN A 333 6.22 14.19 10.84
CA ASN A 333 6.32 15.46 10.14
C ASN A 333 5.98 16.60 11.13
N GLN A 334 5.88 17.83 10.64
CA GLN A 334 5.57 18.99 11.48
C GLN A 334 4.16 18.97 12.11
N PHE A 335 3.27 18.09 11.65
CA PHE A 335 1.93 17.87 12.17
C PHE A 335 1.87 16.66 13.12
N GLY A 336 3.02 16.12 13.52
CA GLY A 336 3.12 14.99 14.44
C GLY A 336 3.35 13.65 13.73
N GLN A 337 2.86 12.58 14.34
CA GLN A 337 3.01 11.22 13.83
C GLN A 337 2.05 10.99 12.67
N VAL A 338 2.55 10.50 11.53
CA VAL A 338 1.71 10.15 10.38
C VAL A 338 1.08 8.78 10.63
N PRO A 339 -0.26 8.66 10.69
CA PRO A 339 -0.92 7.37 10.85
C PRO A 339 -0.92 6.56 9.55
N MET A 340 -1.24 5.28 9.67
CA MET A 340 -1.47 4.38 8.53
C MET A 340 -2.92 3.88 8.56
N ILE A 341 -3.69 4.15 7.52
CA ILE A 341 -5.06 3.59 7.38
C ILE A 341 -4.98 2.06 7.35
N SER A 342 -5.83 1.38 8.11
CA SER A 342 -5.97 -0.08 8.10
C SER A 342 -7.28 -0.54 7.42
N ASN A 343 -8.39 0.16 7.60
CA ASN A 343 -9.68 -0.17 6.99
C ASN A 343 -10.55 1.07 6.73
N GLY A 344 -11.68 0.91 6.03
CA GLY A 344 -12.79 1.86 6.13
C GLY A 344 -13.43 2.27 4.81
N SER A 345 -14.69 2.69 4.85
CA SER A 345 -15.36 3.39 3.76
C SER A 345 -15.54 4.88 4.06
N SER A 346 -15.69 5.71 3.02
CA SER A 346 -16.01 7.13 3.20
C SER A 346 -17.39 7.35 3.82
N LYS A 347 -18.37 6.48 3.52
CA LYS A 347 -19.70 6.58 4.11
C LYS A 347 -19.63 6.38 5.62
N GLN A 348 -18.86 5.39 6.05
CA GLN A 348 -18.78 5.07 7.46
C GLN A 348 -17.85 6.00 8.24
N ALA A 349 -16.78 6.48 7.64
CA ALA A 349 -15.95 7.55 8.21
C ALA A 349 -16.77 8.81 8.52
N LEU A 350 -17.70 9.21 7.64
CA LEU A 350 -18.57 10.37 7.88
C LEU A 350 -19.55 10.16 9.05
N LYS A 351 -19.93 8.91 9.34
CA LYS A 351 -20.91 8.56 10.37
C LYS A 351 -20.27 8.33 11.74
N SER A 352 -19.17 7.58 11.79
CA SER A 352 -18.58 7.10 13.05
C SER A 352 -17.19 7.67 13.34
N GLY A 353 -16.61 8.47 12.43
CA GLY A 353 -15.25 8.96 12.57
C GLY A 353 -14.19 7.88 12.32
N ALA A 354 -12.97 8.14 12.76
CA ALA A 354 -11.84 7.21 12.69
C ALA A 354 -11.52 6.58 14.05
N HIS A 355 -11.08 5.33 14.03
CA HIS A 355 -10.79 4.55 15.23
C HIS A 355 -9.32 4.08 15.22
N ALA A 356 -8.56 4.44 16.25
CA ALA A 356 -7.18 3.98 16.48
C ALA A 356 -7.16 2.53 17.00
N GLN A 357 -7.64 1.59 16.19
CA GLN A 357 -7.85 0.19 16.57
C GLN A 357 -7.50 -0.74 15.39
N ALA A 358 -7.39 -2.04 15.65
CA ALA A 358 -7.17 -3.02 14.60
C ALA A 358 -8.36 -3.04 13.62
N ALA A 359 -8.08 -3.36 12.36
CA ALA A 359 -9.14 -3.54 11.38
C ALA A 359 -10.06 -4.72 11.76
N PRO A 360 -11.38 -4.59 11.56
CA PRO A 360 -12.29 -5.72 11.54
C PRO A 360 -11.83 -6.82 10.58
N SER A 361 -12.23 -8.06 10.87
CA SER A 361 -12.03 -9.17 9.93
C SER A 361 -12.69 -8.87 8.59
N ALA A 362 -12.01 -9.24 7.49
CA ALA A 362 -12.58 -9.18 6.14
C ALA A 362 -13.81 -10.09 5.94
N ARG A 363 -14.05 -11.06 6.83
CA ARG A 363 -15.25 -11.92 6.83
C ARG A 363 -16.34 -11.41 7.77
N CYS A 364 -16.12 -10.32 8.49
CA CYS A 364 -17.17 -9.71 9.30
C CYS A 364 -18.27 -9.13 8.39
N ILE A 365 -19.52 -9.31 8.81
CA ILE A 365 -20.71 -8.77 8.13
C ILE A 365 -21.38 -7.73 9.04
N GLU A 366 -21.75 -8.12 10.26
CA GLU A 366 -22.38 -7.26 11.28
C GLU A 366 -21.68 -7.47 12.63
N ASP A 367 -21.61 -6.41 13.46
CA ASP A 367 -21.02 -6.38 14.81
C ASP A 367 -19.64 -7.09 14.93
N CYS A 368 -18.59 -6.41 14.46
CA CYS A 368 -17.26 -7.01 14.22
C CYS A 368 -16.38 -7.16 15.46
N GLN A 369 -16.98 -7.30 16.64
CA GLN A 369 -16.30 -7.15 17.93
C GLN A 369 -15.73 -5.72 18.10
N GLN A 370 -15.47 -5.31 19.34
CA GLN A 370 -14.95 -3.95 19.67
C GLN A 370 -15.87 -2.78 19.24
N GLY A 371 -17.16 -3.04 18.98
CA GLY A 371 -18.14 -2.01 18.60
C GLY A 371 -17.94 -1.43 17.20
N LEU A 372 -17.16 -2.10 16.34
CA LEU A 372 -16.90 -1.68 14.97
C LEU A 372 -17.81 -2.43 13.98
N VAL A 373 -18.20 -1.75 12.90
CA VAL A 373 -18.81 -2.38 11.72
C VAL A 373 -17.73 -2.72 10.69
N ALA A 374 -18.07 -3.58 9.71
CA ALA A 374 -17.10 -4.18 8.79
C ALA A 374 -16.26 -3.16 8.00
N ASP A 375 -16.85 -2.02 7.65
CA ASP A 375 -16.20 -0.95 6.90
C ASP A 375 -15.93 0.31 7.75
N ALA A 376 -15.83 0.17 9.07
CA ALA A 376 -15.39 1.25 9.96
C ALA A 376 -13.97 1.73 9.59
N LEU A 377 -13.74 3.05 9.63
CA LEU A 377 -12.43 3.64 9.40
C LEU A 377 -11.52 3.36 10.59
N THR A 378 -10.54 2.49 10.38
CA THR A 378 -9.52 2.18 11.37
C THR A 378 -8.14 2.59 10.89
N TYR A 379 -7.24 2.88 11.84
CA TYR A 379 -5.86 3.25 11.55
C TYR A 379 -4.89 2.83 12.65
N GLN A 380 -3.62 2.70 12.28
CA GLN A 380 -2.50 2.56 13.21
C GLN A 380 -1.89 3.93 13.50
N SER A 381 -1.97 4.38 14.76
CA SER A 381 -1.46 5.69 15.20
C SER A 381 0.05 5.83 15.04
N GLU A 382 0.81 4.75 15.26
CA GLU A 382 2.27 4.73 15.08
C GLU A 382 2.69 4.76 13.60
N GLY A 383 1.73 4.59 12.68
CA GLY A 383 2.00 4.47 11.25
C GLY A 383 2.55 3.10 10.84
N GLY A 384 2.99 3.02 9.59
CA GLY A 384 3.64 1.86 8.99
C GLY A 384 5.16 1.98 9.04
N LEU A 385 5.81 2.07 7.88
CA LEU A 385 7.26 2.07 7.71
C LEU A 385 7.88 3.47 7.84
N GLY A 386 7.10 4.52 7.57
CA GLY A 386 7.56 5.91 7.64
C GLY A 386 8.59 6.33 6.60
N THR A 387 8.63 5.64 5.46
CA THR A 387 9.42 6.05 4.28
C THR A 387 8.76 7.22 3.55
N PHE A 388 7.43 7.33 3.66
CA PHE A 388 6.62 8.45 3.20
C PHE A 388 6.02 9.17 4.41
N SER A 389 6.65 10.27 4.83
CA SER A 389 6.22 11.11 5.96
C SER A 389 5.52 12.41 5.53
N LEU A 390 5.34 12.64 4.22
CA LEU A 390 4.71 13.86 3.69
C LEU A 390 3.22 13.97 4.04
N GLY A 391 2.58 12.86 4.38
CA GLY A 391 1.17 12.77 4.70
C GLY A 391 0.68 11.32 4.71
N VAL A 392 -0.62 11.14 4.95
CA VAL A 392 -1.25 9.81 4.99
C VAL A 392 -1.45 9.28 3.57
N LEU A 393 -1.03 8.05 3.28
CA LEU A 393 -1.32 7.40 2.00
C LEU A 393 -2.62 6.61 2.04
N ASP A 394 -3.32 6.64 0.92
CA ASP A 394 -4.49 5.82 0.63
C ASP A 394 -4.40 5.26 -0.81
N THR A 395 -5.05 4.13 -1.08
CA THR A 395 -4.96 3.35 -2.30
C THR A 395 -6.33 2.94 -2.82
N HIS A 396 -6.41 2.42 -4.05
CA HIS A 396 -7.66 2.13 -4.76
C HIS A 396 -8.65 3.31 -4.65
N PHE A 397 -8.12 4.52 -4.78
CA PHE A 397 -8.65 5.65 -4.05
C PHE A 397 -10.01 6.12 -4.59
N SER A 398 -10.03 6.59 -5.83
CA SER A 398 -11.28 7.01 -6.46
C SER A 398 -12.21 5.84 -6.75
N GLU A 399 -11.66 4.67 -7.12
CA GLU A 399 -12.41 3.45 -7.42
C GLU A 399 -13.28 2.99 -6.24
N ARG A 400 -12.80 3.20 -5.02
CA ARG A 400 -13.52 2.87 -3.77
C ARG A 400 -14.07 4.10 -3.06
N ASN A 401 -14.14 5.25 -3.73
CA ASN A 401 -14.69 6.51 -3.24
C ASN A 401 -14.07 6.98 -1.91
N ARG A 402 -12.75 6.87 -1.75
CA ARG A 402 -12.03 7.02 -0.47
C ARG A 402 -11.64 8.45 -0.09
N SER A 403 -12.12 9.46 -0.83
CA SER A 403 -11.79 10.87 -0.55
C SER A 403 -12.21 11.31 0.85
N LEU A 404 -13.42 10.97 1.29
CA LEU A 404 -13.93 11.44 2.57
C LEU A 404 -13.35 10.65 3.75
N ARG A 405 -13.06 9.34 3.60
CA ARG A 405 -12.36 8.61 4.68
C ARG A 405 -10.98 9.20 4.96
N LEU A 406 -10.26 9.60 3.92
CA LEU A 406 -8.96 10.25 4.07
C LEU A 406 -9.13 11.63 4.70
N ALA A 407 -10.08 12.46 4.24
CA ALA A 407 -10.33 13.77 4.83
C ALA A 407 -10.72 13.70 6.31
N VAL A 408 -11.58 12.76 6.71
CA VAL A 408 -11.96 12.52 8.11
C VAL A 408 -10.74 12.14 8.94
N LEU A 409 -9.93 11.17 8.49
CA LEU A 409 -8.74 10.77 9.23
C LEU A 409 -7.76 11.93 9.42
N LEU A 410 -7.52 12.72 8.37
CA LEU A 410 -6.61 13.87 8.45
C LEU A 410 -7.07 14.85 9.53
N ASN A 411 -8.36 15.17 9.57
CA ASN A 411 -8.90 16.05 10.60
C ASN A 411 -8.81 15.45 12.01
N GLU A 412 -9.10 14.16 12.19
CA GLU A 412 -9.08 13.53 13.52
C GLU A 412 -7.69 13.28 14.10
N THR A 413 -6.66 13.26 13.23
CA THR A 413 -5.27 13.03 13.63
C THR A 413 -4.41 14.29 13.52
N ASP A 414 -5.05 15.45 13.33
CA ASP A 414 -4.42 16.76 13.09
C ASP A 414 -3.39 16.78 11.94
N GLN A 415 -3.43 15.76 11.08
CA GLN A 415 -2.60 15.69 9.88
C GLN A 415 -3.12 16.64 8.83
N ARG A 416 -2.21 17.36 8.15
CA ARG A 416 -2.61 18.32 7.13
C ARG A 416 -2.79 17.72 5.74
N HIS A 417 -2.00 16.71 5.38
CA HIS A 417 -1.92 16.22 4.00
C HIS A 417 -2.19 14.73 3.89
N GLY A 418 -2.96 14.36 2.88
CA GLY A 418 -3.19 12.98 2.47
C GLY A 418 -3.09 12.81 0.97
N PHE A 419 -2.68 11.61 0.54
CA PHE A 419 -2.41 11.28 -0.85
C PHE A 419 -3.12 9.97 -1.20
N GLY A 420 -4.17 10.07 -2.00
CA GLY A 420 -4.93 8.94 -2.50
C GLY A 420 -4.50 8.56 -3.91
N VAL A 421 -3.91 7.38 -4.07
CA VAL A 421 -3.45 6.89 -5.38
C VAL A 421 -4.53 6.00 -6.00
N ASP A 422 -4.98 6.35 -7.21
CA ASP A 422 -5.96 5.57 -7.97
C ASP A 422 -5.39 4.22 -8.45
N GLU A 423 -6.26 3.28 -8.81
CA GLU A 423 -5.86 2.01 -9.42
C GLU A 423 -5.03 2.22 -10.70
N THR A 424 -4.14 1.26 -11.02
CA THR A 424 -3.27 1.31 -12.21
C THR A 424 -2.51 2.65 -12.36
N THR A 425 -2.23 3.31 -11.23
CA THR A 425 -1.56 4.61 -11.16
C THR A 425 -0.49 4.53 -10.07
N ALA A 426 0.61 5.27 -10.25
CA ALA A 426 1.67 5.38 -9.25
C ALA A 426 2.00 6.84 -8.97
N LEU A 427 2.20 7.16 -7.69
CA LEU A 427 2.93 8.34 -7.26
C LEU A 427 4.40 7.96 -7.09
N ALA A 428 5.27 8.43 -7.98
CA ALA A 428 6.70 8.30 -7.80
C ALA A 428 7.25 9.51 -7.06
N VAL A 429 8.00 9.28 -5.99
CA VAL A 429 8.64 10.30 -5.16
C VAL A 429 10.14 10.11 -5.29
N ILE A 430 10.83 11.06 -5.91
CA ILE A 430 12.27 11.03 -6.08
C ILE A 430 12.86 12.02 -5.08
N LYS A 431 13.59 11.51 -4.08
CA LYS A 431 14.33 12.28 -3.10
C LYS A 431 15.79 12.35 -3.52
N SER A 432 16.34 13.56 -3.56
CA SER A 432 17.76 13.80 -3.80
C SER A 432 18.26 14.93 -2.90
N SER A 433 19.58 15.18 -2.93
CA SER A 433 20.18 16.33 -2.26
C SER A 433 19.67 17.68 -2.77
N SER A 434 19.11 17.73 -4.00
CA SER A 434 18.52 18.94 -4.58
C SER A 434 17.05 19.14 -4.23
N GLY A 435 16.47 18.26 -3.41
CA GLY A 435 15.07 18.31 -2.98
C GLY A 435 14.28 17.11 -3.46
N GLN A 436 12.96 17.25 -3.44
CA GLN A 436 12.03 16.17 -3.71
C GLN A 436 11.07 16.54 -4.83
N VAL A 437 10.92 15.62 -5.79
CA VAL A 437 9.98 15.76 -6.90
C VAL A 437 8.98 14.61 -6.88
N LEU A 438 7.71 14.94 -7.06
CA LEU A 438 6.62 13.98 -7.16
C LEU A 438 6.17 13.90 -8.62
N THR A 439 5.91 12.71 -9.13
CA THR A 439 5.36 12.52 -10.48
C THR A 439 4.30 11.44 -10.50
N VAL A 440 3.24 11.68 -11.28
CA VAL A 440 2.14 10.73 -11.44
C VAL A 440 2.32 9.94 -12.74
N LEU A 441 2.28 8.62 -12.62
CA LEU A 441 2.49 7.66 -13.70
C LEU A 441 1.28 6.72 -13.81
N GLY A 442 1.07 6.11 -14.97
CA GLY A 442 0.02 5.13 -15.18
C GLY A 442 -1.25 5.72 -15.79
N LYS A 443 -2.42 5.25 -15.35
CA LYS A 443 -3.67 5.42 -16.10
C LYS A 443 -4.52 6.61 -15.66
N TYR A 444 -4.70 6.78 -14.36
CA TYR A 444 -5.63 7.75 -13.78
C TYR A 444 -4.85 8.88 -13.11
N GLY A 445 -4.97 9.04 -11.80
CA GLY A 445 -4.37 10.15 -11.08
C GLY A 445 -4.16 9.90 -9.60
N VAL A 446 -3.60 10.91 -8.95
CA VAL A 446 -3.39 10.98 -7.51
C VAL A 446 -4.24 12.13 -6.99
N VAL A 447 -5.07 11.85 -5.99
CA VAL A 447 -5.77 12.89 -5.25
C VAL A 447 -4.89 13.34 -4.09
N HIS A 448 -4.69 14.64 -3.96
CA HIS A 448 -4.14 15.25 -2.76
C HIS A 448 -5.25 15.95 -2.00
N ILE A 449 -5.35 15.62 -0.71
CA ILE A 449 -6.28 16.24 0.23
C ILE A 449 -5.48 17.07 1.21
N LYS A 450 -5.88 18.33 1.37
CA LYS A 450 -5.39 19.21 2.43
C LYS A 450 -6.53 19.51 3.39
N SER A 451 -6.39 19.07 4.64
CA SER A 451 -7.36 19.35 5.70
C SER A 451 -7.41 20.86 5.98
N LEU A 452 -8.63 21.43 6.04
CA LEU A 452 -8.85 22.85 6.36
C LEU A 452 -9.60 22.98 7.70
N SER A 453 -10.65 22.18 7.89
CA SER A 453 -11.42 22.07 9.14
C SER A 453 -12.19 20.75 9.17
N LYS A 454 -12.93 20.49 10.25
CA LYS A 454 -13.73 19.27 10.45
C LYS A 454 -14.64 18.90 9.27
N GLN A 455 -15.14 19.90 8.56
CA GLN A 455 -16.15 19.74 7.50
C GLN A 455 -15.69 20.30 6.17
N GLN A 456 -14.42 20.69 6.05
CA GLN A 456 -13.89 21.32 4.85
C GLN A 456 -12.47 20.84 4.55
N PHE A 457 -12.23 20.55 3.28
CA PHE A 457 -10.89 20.21 2.79
C PHE A 457 -10.67 20.78 1.39
N SER A 458 -9.41 20.97 1.04
CA SER A 458 -8.98 21.24 -0.31
C SER A 458 -8.73 19.92 -1.04
N TYR A 459 -9.27 19.80 -2.25
CA TYR A 459 -9.14 18.66 -3.15
C TYR A 459 -8.33 19.06 -4.37
N SER A 460 -7.22 18.36 -4.59
CA SER A 460 -6.42 18.45 -5.81
C SER A 460 -6.40 17.10 -6.50
N TYR A 461 -6.55 17.07 -7.82
CA TYR A 461 -6.43 15.87 -8.65
C TYR A 461 -5.25 16.05 -9.60
N TRP A 462 -4.28 15.14 -9.52
CA TRP A 462 -3.09 15.14 -10.36
C TRP A 462 -3.15 13.97 -11.33
N PRO A 463 -3.51 14.19 -12.60
CA PRO A 463 -3.59 13.12 -13.59
C PRO A 463 -2.20 12.61 -13.96
N SER A 464 -2.16 11.41 -14.57
CA SER A 464 -0.94 10.85 -15.15
C SER A 464 -0.21 11.84 -16.07
N GLY A 465 1.10 11.94 -15.89
CA GLY A 465 1.96 12.93 -16.53
C GLY A 465 2.16 14.22 -15.72
N ALA A 466 1.44 14.42 -14.61
CA ALA A 466 1.69 15.55 -13.72
C ALA A 466 3.04 15.42 -13.00
N LEU A 467 3.75 16.53 -12.89
CA LEU A 467 4.92 16.71 -12.03
C LEU A 467 4.54 17.75 -10.96
N ILE A 468 4.86 17.42 -9.71
CA ILE A 468 4.47 18.17 -8.52
C ILE A 468 5.75 18.55 -7.78
N GLU A 469 5.83 19.82 -7.43
CA GLU A 469 6.87 20.38 -6.60
C GLU A 469 6.32 20.60 -5.19
N GLN A 470 7.14 20.26 -4.19
CA GLN A 470 6.87 20.68 -2.83
C GLN A 470 7.43 22.10 -2.65
N LYS A 471 6.55 23.08 -2.39
CA LYS A 471 6.94 24.45 -2.06
C LYS A 471 6.57 24.72 -0.61
N GLN A 472 7.61 24.93 0.22
CA GLN A 472 7.47 25.01 1.68
C GLN A 472 6.76 23.75 2.23
N HIS A 473 5.50 23.89 2.60
CA HIS A 473 4.65 22.83 3.17
C HIS A 473 3.44 22.50 2.31
N ASP A 474 3.38 23.01 1.08
CA ASP A 474 2.31 22.71 0.13
C ASP A 474 2.84 22.00 -1.13
N PHE A 475 1.92 21.40 -1.86
CA PHE A 475 2.18 20.62 -3.07
C PHE A 475 1.46 21.26 -4.24
N LEU A 476 2.21 21.66 -5.27
CA LEU A 476 1.69 22.39 -6.41
C LEU A 476 2.24 21.79 -7.71
N LEU A 477 1.46 21.91 -8.78
CA LEU A 477 1.90 21.55 -10.12
C LEU A 477 3.16 22.34 -10.48
N SER A 478 4.17 21.63 -10.96
CA SER A 478 5.45 22.21 -11.38
C SER A 478 5.27 23.16 -12.56
N ALA A 479 6.21 24.11 -12.72
CA ALA A 479 6.21 25.00 -13.88
C ALA A 479 6.21 24.22 -15.21
N ARG A 480 6.91 23.07 -15.26
CA ARG A 480 6.92 22.18 -16.43
C ARG A 480 5.54 21.62 -16.75
N THR A 481 4.77 21.23 -15.73
CA THR A 481 3.39 20.75 -15.95
C THR A 481 2.48 21.87 -16.47
N LEU A 482 2.64 23.10 -15.95
CA LEU A 482 1.87 24.26 -16.41
C LEU A 482 2.17 24.61 -17.87
N GLN A 483 3.44 24.61 -18.26
CA GLN A 483 3.88 24.94 -19.62
C GLN A 483 3.43 23.91 -20.66
N ASN A 484 3.31 22.63 -20.26
CA ASN A 484 2.90 21.53 -21.15
C ASN A 484 1.39 21.27 -21.11
N ALA A 485 0.61 22.15 -20.47
CA ALA A 485 -0.83 22.01 -20.42
C ALA A 485 -1.45 22.08 -21.82
N LEU A 486 -2.47 21.26 -22.03
CA LEU A 486 -3.26 21.29 -23.24
C LEU A 486 -4.25 22.47 -23.20
N PRO A 487 -4.61 23.02 -24.37
CA PRO A 487 -5.67 24.00 -24.47
C PRO A 487 -6.99 23.49 -23.89
N ASP A 488 -7.76 24.43 -23.38
CA ASP A 488 -9.13 24.18 -22.94
C ASP A 488 -10.00 23.69 -24.11
N ILE A 489 -11.00 22.88 -23.78
CA ILE A 489 -12.01 22.39 -24.73
C ILE A 489 -13.35 23.01 -24.41
N LYS A 490 -14.17 23.24 -25.43
CA LYS A 490 -15.56 23.68 -25.23
C LYS A 490 -16.37 22.51 -24.71
N VAL A 491 -16.76 22.58 -23.44
CA VAL A 491 -17.66 21.63 -22.77
C VAL A 491 -18.85 22.41 -22.24
N PRO A 492 -20.10 21.91 -22.39
CA PRO A 492 -21.27 22.56 -21.82
C PRO A 492 -21.13 22.75 -20.31
N ALA A 493 -21.78 23.78 -19.78
CA ALA A 493 -21.90 23.96 -18.34
C ALA A 493 -22.58 22.73 -17.71
N LEU A 494 -22.20 22.42 -16.47
CA LEU A 494 -22.89 21.38 -15.71
C LEU A 494 -24.32 21.82 -15.42
N PRO A 495 -25.29 20.88 -15.39
CA PRO A 495 -26.66 21.23 -15.01
C PRO A 495 -26.67 21.78 -13.58
N ASP A 496 -27.53 22.78 -13.34
CA ASP A 496 -27.80 23.34 -12.01
C ASP A 496 -28.66 22.37 -11.18
N GLN A 497 -28.16 21.14 -11.03
CA GLN A 497 -28.81 20.05 -10.31
C GLN A 497 -27.86 19.48 -9.27
N ARG A 498 -28.44 18.97 -8.18
CA ARG A 498 -27.69 18.28 -7.14
C ARG A 498 -27.37 16.85 -7.58
N PHE A 499 -26.08 16.51 -7.65
CA PHE A 499 -25.63 15.17 -8.03
C PHE A 499 -25.82 14.19 -6.88
N THR A 500 -26.63 13.15 -7.06
CA THR A 500 -26.95 12.17 -6.01
C THR A 500 -25.99 10.98 -5.99
N ASN A 501 -25.81 10.42 -4.79
CA ASN A 501 -24.94 9.29 -4.49
C ASN A 501 -23.48 9.54 -4.90
N VAL A 502 -22.93 10.70 -4.54
CA VAL A 502 -21.61 11.16 -4.99
C VAL A 502 -20.46 10.25 -4.53
N LEU A 503 -20.66 9.46 -3.47
CA LEU A 503 -19.67 8.51 -2.93
C LEU A 503 -19.86 7.08 -3.46
N GLU A 504 -20.40 6.92 -4.66
CA GLU A 504 -20.59 5.64 -5.35
C GLU A 504 -20.01 5.66 -6.76
N ASN A 505 -19.53 4.51 -7.25
CA ASN A 505 -19.14 4.30 -8.64
C ASN A 505 -18.24 5.40 -9.24
N THR A 506 -17.26 5.91 -8.46
CA THR A 506 -16.31 6.97 -8.87
C THR A 506 -16.96 8.34 -9.15
N LYS A 507 -18.23 8.55 -8.78
CA LYS A 507 -19.00 9.77 -9.12
C LYS A 507 -18.33 11.06 -8.64
N LEU A 508 -17.67 11.08 -7.49
CA LEU A 508 -16.91 12.25 -7.03
C LEU A 508 -15.79 12.63 -8.01
N ARG A 509 -15.01 11.65 -8.50
CA ARG A 509 -13.98 11.88 -9.52
C ARG A 509 -14.63 12.36 -10.82
N SER A 510 -15.71 11.72 -11.27
CA SER A 510 -16.42 12.13 -12.48
C SER A 510 -16.95 13.56 -12.40
N LEU A 511 -17.56 13.94 -11.27
CA LEU A 511 -18.06 15.30 -11.03
C LEU A 511 -16.92 16.32 -11.05
N THR A 512 -15.84 16.07 -10.30
CA THR A 512 -14.71 17.01 -10.24
C THR A 512 -13.99 17.14 -11.59
N GLN A 513 -13.85 16.05 -12.36
CA GLN A 513 -13.32 16.11 -13.72
C GLN A 513 -14.24 16.90 -14.67
N ALA A 514 -15.55 16.71 -14.57
CA ALA A 514 -16.50 17.48 -15.36
C ALA A 514 -16.47 18.97 -14.99
N MET A 515 -16.34 19.30 -13.69
CA MET A 515 -16.14 20.69 -13.24
C MET A 515 -14.86 21.28 -13.84
N CYS A 516 -13.76 20.53 -13.82
CA CYS A 516 -12.48 20.97 -14.36
C CYS A 516 -12.54 21.26 -15.87
N LEU A 517 -13.17 20.37 -16.64
CA LEU A 517 -13.30 20.50 -18.09
C LEU A 517 -14.26 21.62 -18.49
N ALA A 518 -15.36 21.81 -17.75
CA ALA A 518 -16.33 22.89 -17.98
C ALA A 518 -15.95 24.23 -17.32
N LYS A 519 -14.82 24.28 -16.59
CA LYS A 519 -14.41 25.40 -15.71
C LYS A 519 -15.53 25.83 -14.74
N GLN A 520 -16.32 24.87 -14.29
CA GLN A 520 -17.45 25.11 -13.39
C GLN A 520 -16.93 25.57 -12.03
N LYS A 521 -17.37 26.76 -11.58
CA LYS A 521 -16.94 27.30 -10.28
C LYS A 521 -17.62 26.67 -9.09
N GLN A 522 -18.83 26.12 -9.26
CA GLN A 522 -19.60 25.56 -8.17
C GLN A 522 -20.39 24.33 -8.60
N ALA A 523 -20.49 23.35 -7.71
CA ALA A 523 -21.41 22.22 -7.86
C ALA A 523 -21.94 21.78 -6.50
N GLN A 524 -23.10 21.13 -6.49
CA GLN A 524 -23.69 20.54 -5.29
C GLN A 524 -23.87 19.04 -5.49
N ALA A 525 -23.62 18.27 -4.45
CA ALA A 525 -23.85 16.83 -4.48
C ALA A 525 -24.41 16.32 -3.15
N GLN A 526 -24.86 15.07 -3.14
CA GLN A 526 -25.45 14.44 -1.97
C GLN A 526 -25.01 12.97 -1.83
N GLN A 527 -24.88 12.52 -0.60
CA GLN A 527 -24.83 11.10 -0.24
C GLN A 527 -25.67 10.85 1.02
N GLY A 528 -26.85 10.24 0.87
CA GLY A 528 -27.76 10.03 2.00
C GLY A 528 -28.09 11.35 2.70
N GLU A 529 -27.80 11.44 4.00
CA GLU A 529 -28.00 12.62 4.84
C GLU A 529 -26.95 13.73 4.66
N PHE A 530 -25.86 13.47 3.93
CA PHE A 530 -24.77 14.43 3.73
C PHE A 530 -24.93 15.21 2.43
N ASN A 531 -24.88 16.55 2.53
CA ASN A 531 -24.77 17.45 1.39
C ASN A 531 -23.31 17.90 1.21
N PHE A 532 -22.89 18.04 -0.04
CA PHE A 532 -21.55 18.47 -0.43
C PHE A 532 -21.65 19.71 -1.31
N ILE A 533 -20.79 20.69 -1.03
CA ILE A 533 -20.61 21.89 -1.84
C ILE A 533 -19.18 21.90 -2.34
N PHE A 534 -19.03 22.01 -3.65
CA PHE A 534 -17.75 22.14 -4.35
C PHE A 534 -17.65 23.60 -4.78
N GLN A 535 -16.58 24.28 -4.38
CA GLN A 535 -16.41 25.70 -4.64
C GLN A 535 -14.97 25.99 -5.08
N ALA A 536 -14.85 26.52 -6.30
CA ALA A 536 -13.61 27.09 -6.78
C ALA A 536 -13.47 28.51 -6.23
N ASP A 537 -12.27 28.84 -5.72
CA ASP A 537 -11.88 30.19 -5.31
C ASP A 537 -10.65 30.66 -6.11
N GLU A 538 -10.06 31.80 -5.73
CA GLU A 538 -8.87 32.34 -6.43
C GLU A 538 -7.63 31.41 -6.38
N HIS A 539 -7.60 30.43 -5.48
CA HIS A 539 -6.53 29.45 -5.38
C HIS A 539 -6.83 28.17 -6.17
N THR A 540 -8.05 28.02 -6.67
CA THR A 540 -8.44 26.87 -7.49
C THR A 540 -7.92 27.00 -8.91
N ARG A 541 -7.25 25.96 -9.40
CA ARG A 541 -6.83 25.87 -10.80
C ARG A 541 -7.44 24.64 -11.47
N PHE A 542 -7.97 24.84 -12.66
CA PHE A 542 -8.37 23.77 -13.58
C PHE A 542 -7.47 23.78 -14.80
N LEU A 543 -6.83 22.66 -15.10
CA LEU A 543 -5.82 22.60 -16.15
C LEU A 543 -5.83 21.25 -16.84
N ARG A 544 -6.01 21.22 -18.17
CA ARG A 544 -5.99 19.96 -18.90
C ARG A 544 -4.55 19.52 -19.14
N ILE A 545 -4.15 18.37 -18.63
CA ILE A 545 -2.76 17.86 -18.71
C ILE A 545 -2.63 16.80 -19.80
N ASN A 546 -3.64 15.95 -19.99
CA ASN A 546 -3.62 14.95 -21.04
C ASN A 546 -5.02 14.77 -21.67
N LYS A 547 -5.10 13.93 -22.71
CA LYS A 547 -6.33 13.75 -23.49
C LYS A 547 -7.32 12.73 -22.90
N SER A 548 -6.97 12.04 -21.80
CA SER A 548 -7.88 11.08 -21.17
C SER A 548 -9.09 11.75 -20.53
N GLN A 549 -10.14 10.99 -20.26
CA GLN A 549 -11.37 11.47 -19.61
C GLN A 549 -11.14 11.99 -18.19
N VAL A 550 -10.08 11.52 -17.53
CA VAL A 550 -9.63 12.03 -16.22
C VAL A 550 -8.33 12.84 -16.34
N GLY A 551 -8.07 13.42 -17.52
CA GLY A 551 -6.84 14.13 -17.82
C GLY A 551 -6.79 15.57 -17.33
N CYS A 552 -7.79 16.03 -16.56
CA CYS A 552 -7.89 17.39 -16.08
C CYS A 552 -7.34 17.50 -14.64
N ALA A 553 -6.24 18.22 -14.48
CA ALA A 553 -5.68 18.54 -13.18
C ALA A 553 -6.50 19.60 -12.46
N ILE A 554 -6.67 19.38 -11.17
CA ILE A 554 -7.36 20.27 -10.25
C ILE A 554 -6.37 20.60 -9.14
N GLU A 555 -6.18 21.88 -8.84
CA GLU A 555 -5.49 22.32 -7.63
C GLU A 555 -6.50 23.05 -6.73
N ASN A 556 -6.52 22.71 -5.45
CA ASN A 556 -7.21 23.45 -4.40
C ASN A 556 -8.71 23.72 -4.62
N LEU A 557 -9.46 22.75 -5.15
CA LEU A 557 -10.92 22.84 -5.15
C LEU A 557 -11.43 22.66 -3.71
N LYS A 558 -12.12 23.64 -3.16
CA LYS A 558 -12.68 23.53 -1.81
C LYS A 558 -13.92 22.64 -1.83
N ILE A 559 -13.95 21.64 -0.95
CA ILE A 559 -15.11 20.77 -0.75
C ILE A 559 -15.52 20.89 0.72
N SER A 560 -16.76 21.28 0.95
CA SER A 560 -17.39 21.28 2.27
C SER A 560 -18.53 20.28 2.33
N PHE A 561 -18.72 19.66 3.49
CA PHE A 561 -19.83 18.73 3.71
C PHE A 561 -20.57 19.03 5.01
N LEU A 562 -21.88 18.87 4.99
CA LEU A 562 -22.77 19.10 6.13
C LEU A 562 -23.70 17.90 6.29
N ASN A 563 -23.95 17.51 7.54
CA ASN A 563 -25.02 16.59 7.87
C ASN A 563 -26.33 17.39 7.97
N ASN A 564 -27.40 16.93 7.32
CA ASN A 564 -28.70 17.61 7.36
C ASN A 564 -29.56 17.22 8.56
N ASN A 565 -29.09 16.29 9.41
CA ASN A 565 -29.77 15.87 10.63
C ASN A 565 -29.40 16.73 11.83
#